data_AF-A0A353T178-F1
#
_entry.id   AF-A0A353T178-F1
#
_cell.length_a   1.000
_cell.length_b   1.000
_cell.length_c   1.000
_cell.angle_alpha   90.00
_cell.angle_beta   90.00
_cell.angle_gamma   90.00
#
_symmetry.space_group_name_H-M   'P 1'
#
loop_
_entity.id
_entity.type
_entity.pdbx_description
1 polymer ?
#
loop_
_entity_poly.entity_id
_entity_poly.type
_entity_poly.pdbx_seq_one_letter_code
_entity_poly.pdbx_strand_id
1 'polypeptide(L)'
;MCKKLKDNKKYFILDMDGTFYLGNQLLEGSLEFLEKVKEQGKHFLFYTNNSSKNQDVYVQKLAKMGCNVTKSQIITSGMVTAYHLKKRWAHPKVYLLGTPLLEEDFQDSGILLTAKDPDAVVAGFDTTLTYEKLSKACTLIRNGVPF
;
A
#
# COMPACT_ATOMS: atom_id res chain seq x y z
N MET A 1 -0.83 32.92 12.19
CA MET A 1 -1.58 33.20 10.94
C MET A 1 -1.88 31.88 10.23
N CYS A 2 -3.12 31.41 10.27
CA CYS A 2 -3.47 30.05 9.84
C CYS A 2 -3.60 29.97 8.30
N LYS A 3 -2.49 29.70 7.58
CA LYS A 3 -2.44 29.64 6.11
C LYS A 3 -3.57 28.79 5.53
N LYS A 4 -4.49 29.37 4.76
CA LYS A 4 -5.63 28.68 4.12
C LYS A 4 -5.10 27.58 3.18
N LEU A 5 -5.73 26.40 3.17
CA LEU A 5 -5.37 25.35 2.20
C LEU A 5 -5.74 25.82 0.79
N LYS A 6 -5.01 25.39 -0.24
CA LYS A 6 -5.26 25.78 -1.63
C LYS A 6 -6.73 25.57 -2.01
N ASP A 7 -7.38 26.63 -2.51
CA ASP A 7 -8.83 26.66 -2.74
C ASP A 7 -9.28 25.71 -3.87
N ASN A 8 -8.40 25.42 -4.84
CA ASN A 8 -8.69 24.53 -5.97
C ASN A 8 -8.42 23.04 -5.71
N LYS A 9 -8.05 22.64 -4.48
CA LYS A 9 -7.77 21.24 -4.14
C LYS A 9 -8.87 20.66 -3.27
N LYS A 10 -9.46 19.55 -3.73
CA LYS A 10 -10.55 18.82 -3.04
C LYS A 10 -10.06 17.58 -2.29
N TYR A 11 -9.00 16.93 -2.79
CA TYR A 11 -8.42 15.72 -2.23
C TYR A 11 -6.93 15.91 -1.97
N PHE A 12 -6.46 15.41 -0.82
CA PHE A 12 -5.05 15.34 -0.45
C PHE A 12 -4.63 13.88 -0.32
N ILE A 13 -3.62 13.49 -1.08
CA ILE A 13 -2.96 12.19 -0.88
C ILE A 13 -1.74 12.46 0.00
N LEU A 14 -1.69 11.78 1.14
CA LEU A 14 -0.71 12.00 2.18
C LEU A 14 0.20 10.79 2.25
N ASP A 15 1.49 11.04 2.08
CA ASP A 15 2.49 10.07 2.48
C ASP A 15 2.48 9.88 4.01
N MET A 16 2.98 8.75 4.49
CA MET A 16 2.86 8.33 5.89
C MET A 16 4.16 8.54 6.67
N ASP A 17 5.19 7.70 6.43
CA ASP A 17 6.44 7.74 7.19
C ASP A 17 7.36 8.83 6.66
N GLY A 18 7.87 9.70 7.54
CA GLY A 18 8.62 10.90 7.17
C GLY A 18 7.76 12.11 6.77
N THR A 19 6.44 11.93 6.59
CA THR A 19 5.51 13.02 6.20
C THR A 19 4.42 13.28 7.23
N PHE A 20 3.77 12.24 7.76
CA PHE A 20 2.70 12.34 8.77
C PHE A 20 3.17 11.87 10.15
N TYR A 21 4.06 10.89 10.19
CA TYR A 21 4.73 10.44 11.40
C TYR A 21 6.18 10.11 11.09
N LEU A 22 7.01 10.01 12.12
CA LEU A 22 8.33 9.39 12.05
C LEU A 22 8.39 8.23 13.03
N GLY A 23 8.51 7.00 12.51
CA GLY A 23 8.46 5.80 13.35
C GLY A 23 7.08 5.60 14.00
N ASN A 24 6.97 5.91 15.30
CA ASN A 24 5.74 5.80 16.10
C ASN A 24 5.29 7.14 16.73
N GLN A 25 5.81 8.27 16.21
CA GLN A 25 5.46 9.60 16.70
C GLN A 25 4.91 10.43 15.55
N LEU A 26 3.75 11.07 15.76
CA LEU A 26 3.22 12.04 14.79
C LEU A 26 4.17 13.23 14.67
N LEU A 27 4.29 13.76 13.45
CA LEU A 27 4.99 15.02 13.25
C LEU A 27 4.10 16.18 13.72
N GLU A 28 4.72 17.25 14.22
CA GLU A 28 4.02 18.46 14.66
C GLU A 28 3.12 19.02 13.54
N GLY A 29 1.87 19.36 13.86
CA GLY A 29 0.91 19.88 12.89
C GLY A 29 0.15 18.81 12.09
N SER A 30 0.44 17.52 12.28
CA SER A 30 -0.17 16.45 11.47
C SER A 30 -1.67 16.30 11.72
N LEU A 31 -2.10 16.30 12.99
CA LEU A 31 -3.53 16.20 13.32
C LEU A 31 -4.26 17.49 12.97
N GLU A 32 -3.67 18.63 13.27
CA GLU A 32 -4.19 19.97 12.97
C GLU A 32 -4.40 20.13 11.45
N PHE A 33 -3.50 19.56 10.64
CA PHE A 33 -3.68 19.52 9.20
C PHE A 33 -4.91 18.71 8.78
N LEU A 34 -5.12 17.51 9.33
CA LEU A 34 -6.30 16.70 9.01
C LEU A 34 -7.60 17.36 9.44
N GLU A 35 -7.61 17.99 10.62
CA GLU A 35 -8.75 18.77 11.11
C GLU A 35 -9.08 19.89 10.14
N LYS A 36 -8.07 20.66 9.71
CA LYS A 36 -8.25 21.74 8.74
C LYS A 36 -8.74 21.26 7.38
N VAL A 37 -8.31 20.09 6.93
CA VAL A 37 -8.83 19.46 5.69
C VAL A 37 -10.33 19.19 5.86
N LYS A 38 -10.74 18.60 6.98
CA LYS A 38 -12.15 18.30 7.28
C LYS A 38 -13.00 19.56 7.42
N GLU A 39 -12.54 20.56 8.17
CA GLU A 39 -13.25 21.83 8.38
C GLU A 39 -13.53 22.58 7.07
N GLN A 40 -12.65 22.45 6.08
CA GLN A 40 -12.82 23.07 4.76
C GLN A 40 -13.64 22.22 3.79
N GLY A 41 -14.27 21.14 4.25
CA GLY A 41 -15.05 20.23 3.41
C GLY A 41 -14.21 19.50 2.36
N LYS A 42 -12.92 19.30 2.64
CA LYS A 42 -11.97 18.60 1.76
C LYS A 42 -11.73 17.18 2.28
N HIS A 43 -11.18 16.33 1.42
CA HIS A 43 -10.94 14.92 1.74
C HIS A 43 -9.44 14.60 1.75
N PHE A 44 -9.06 13.56 2.49
CA PHE A 44 -7.70 13.03 2.44
C PHE A 44 -7.69 11.50 2.33
N LEU A 45 -6.61 10.99 1.77
CA LEU A 45 -6.25 9.58 1.68
C LEU A 45 -4.79 9.44 2.10
N PHE A 46 -4.48 8.48 2.97
CA PHE A 46 -3.12 8.04 3.18
C PHE A 46 -2.69 7.11 2.06
N TYR A 47 -1.46 7.29 1.60
CA TYR A 47 -0.79 6.41 0.67
C TYR A 47 0.57 6.00 1.22
N THR A 48 0.93 4.74 1.07
CA THR A 48 2.28 4.26 1.38
C THR A 48 2.78 3.32 0.30
N ASN A 49 4.05 3.45 -0.07
CA ASN A 49 4.72 2.52 -0.97
C ASN A 49 5.19 1.23 -0.28
N ASN A 50 5.05 1.13 1.04
CA ASN A 50 5.43 -0.05 1.81
C ASN A 50 4.35 -1.14 1.63
N SER A 51 4.70 -2.19 0.88
CA SER A 51 3.81 -3.33 0.61
C SER A 51 3.99 -4.47 1.62
N SER A 52 4.75 -4.30 2.70
CA SER A 52 4.97 -5.37 3.68
C SER A 52 3.80 -5.56 4.66
N LYS A 53 2.91 -4.57 4.74
CA LYS A 53 1.76 -4.48 5.65
C LYS A 53 0.47 -4.19 4.88
N ASN A 54 -0.66 -4.62 5.43
CA ASN A 54 -1.98 -4.34 4.90
C ASN A 54 -2.64 -3.13 5.58
N GLN A 55 -3.83 -2.75 5.11
CA GLN A 55 -4.58 -1.62 5.64
C GLN A 55 -4.88 -1.72 7.14
N ASP A 56 -5.20 -2.92 7.64
CA ASP A 56 -5.50 -3.15 9.07
C ASP A 56 -4.36 -2.73 9.98
N VAL A 57 -3.14 -3.11 9.61
CA VAL A 57 -1.94 -2.75 10.37
C VAL A 57 -1.79 -1.22 10.43
N TYR A 58 -2.01 -0.52 9.32
CA TYR A 58 -1.89 0.94 9.29
C TYR A 58 -3.01 1.65 10.05
N VAL A 59 -4.25 1.17 9.97
CA VAL A 59 -5.37 1.69 10.78
C VAL A 59 -5.03 1.58 12.27
N GLN A 60 -4.59 0.40 12.72
CA GLN A 60 -4.22 0.19 14.12
C GLN A 60 -3.00 1.03 14.53
N LYS A 61 -2.00 1.15 13.66
CA LYS A 61 -0.81 1.97 13.93
C LYS A 61 -1.18 3.44 14.11
N LEU A 62 -1.97 4.00 13.18
CA LEU A 62 -2.43 5.39 13.25
C LEU A 62 -3.30 5.62 14.49
N ALA A 63 -4.20 4.70 14.82
CA ALA A 63 -5.04 4.79 16.01
C ALA A 63 -4.22 4.84 17.31
N LYS A 64 -3.15 4.04 17.43
CA LYS A 64 -2.21 4.09 18.56
C LYS A 64 -1.49 5.44 18.71
N MET A 65 -1.37 6.19 17.62
CA MET A 65 -0.80 7.54 17.60
C MET A 65 -1.87 8.64 17.77
N GLY A 66 -3.13 8.28 18.04
CA GLY A 66 -4.25 9.23 18.19
C GLY A 66 -4.92 9.63 16.87
N CYS A 67 -4.55 9.03 15.74
CA CYS A 67 -5.14 9.30 14.44
C CYS A 67 -6.14 8.20 14.06
N ASN A 68 -7.43 8.45 14.27
CA ASN A 68 -8.49 7.51 13.92
C ASN A 68 -8.90 7.67 12.45
N VAL A 69 -8.68 6.62 11.64
CA VAL A 69 -9.06 6.55 10.23
C VAL A 69 -9.68 5.20 9.89
N THR A 70 -10.41 5.12 8.78
CA THR A 70 -10.97 3.87 8.26
C THR A 70 -10.04 3.24 7.20
N LYS A 71 -10.26 1.94 6.88
CA LYS A 71 -9.54 1.27 5.78
C LYS A 71 -9.65 2.03 4.45
N SER A 72 -10.84 2.56 4.14
CA SER A 72 -11.07 3.32 2.90
C SER A 72 -10.24 4.60 2.80
N GLN A 73 -9.62 5.03 3.90
CA GLN A 73 -8.71 6.17 3.92
C GLN A 73 -7.24 5.79 3.71
N ILE A 74 -6.92 4.51 3.48
CA ILE A 74 -5.55 4.02 3.35
C ILE A 74 -5.41 3.28 2.02
N ILE A 75 -4.37 3.60 1.27
CA ILE A 75 -3.99 2.93 0.04
C ILE A 75 -2.55 2.46 0.17
N THR A 76 -2.29 1.19 -0.10
CA THR A 76 -0.93 0.64 -0.15
C THR A 76 -0.49 0.42 -1.59
N SER A 77 0.82 0.37 -1.84
CA SER A 77 1.36 -0.04 -3.15
C SER A 77 0.90 -1.43 -3.56
N GLY A 78 0.71 -2.35 -2.60
CA GLY A 78 0.14 -3.68 -2.87
C GLY A 78 -1.24 -3.62 -3.52
N MET A 79 -2.14 -2.78 -2.99
CA MET A 79 -3.48 -2.57 -3.57
C MET A 79 -3.42 -1.97 -4.97
N VAL A 80 -2.52 -1.01 -5.20
CA VAL A 80 -2.34 -0.36 -6.52
C VAL A 80 -1.83 -1.38 -7.54
N THR A 81 -0.88 -2.24 -7.15
CA THR A 81 -0.38 -3.33 -7.99
C THR A 81 -1.48 -4.34 -8.29
N ALA A 82 -2.26 -4.78 -7.29
CA ALA A 82 -3.38 -5.68 -7.49
C ALA A 82 -4.40 -5.11 -8.49
N TYR A 83 -4.74 -3.82 -8.37
CA TYR A 83 -5.61 -3.14 -9.31
C TYR A 83 -5.02 -3.09 -10.73
N HIS A 84 -3.72 -2.84 -10.86
CA HIS A 84 -3.04 -2.82 -12.16
C HIS A 84 -3.05 -4.20 -12.84
N LEU A 85 -2.75 -5.27 -12.11
CA LEU A 85 -2.77 -6.64 -12.63
C LEU A 85 -4.16 -7.02 -13.17
N LYS A 86 -5.22 -6.65 -12.46
CA LYS A 86 -6.61 -6.92 -12.87
C LYS A 86 -7.07 -6.11 -14.09
N LYS A 87 -6.37 -5.02 -14.43
CA LYS A 87 -6.60 -4.32 -15.71
C LYS A 87 -5.96 -5.03 -16.88
N ARG A 88 -4.90 -5.80 -16.64
CA ARG A 88 -4.12 -6.47 -17.66
C ARG A 88 -4.59 -7.90 -17.92
N TRP A 89 -5.02 -8.60 -16.87
CA TRP A 89 -5.53 -9.96 -16.94
C TRP A 89 -6.87 -10.08 -16.22
N ALA A 90 -7.82 -10.84 -16.79
CA ALA A 90 -9.12 -11.06 -16.17
C ALA A 90 -9.02 -11.90 -14.88
N HIS A 91 -8.13 -12.90 -14.88
CA HIS A 91 -7.86 -13.80 -13.75
C HIS A 91 -6.34 -13.91 -13.54
N PRO A 92 -5.69 -12.85 -13.02
CA PRO A 92 -4.24 -12.78 -12.92
C PRO A 92 -3.69 -13.90 -12.01
N LYS A 93 -2.66 -14.58 -12.50
CA LYS A 93 -1.84 -15.54 -11.75
C LYS A 93 -0.46 -14.94 -11.49
N VAL A 94 -0.02 -14.92 -10.25
CA VAL A 94 1.20 -14.22 -9.86
C VAL A 94 2.12 -15.11 -9.04
N TYR A 95 3.41 -15.07 -9.35
CA TYR A 95 4.43 -15.50 -8.41
C TYR A 95 4.86 -14.31 -7.55
N LEU A 96 4.47 -14.31 -6.27
CA LEU A 96 4.63 -13.17 -5.37
C LEU A 96 5.86 -13.33 -4.46
N LEU A 97 6.77 -12.37 -4.52
CA LEU A 97 7.74 -12.09 -3.47
C LEU A 97 7.12 -11.07 -2.51
N GLY A 98 6.36 -11.57 -1.54
CA GLY A 98 5.61 -10.75 -0.59
C GLY A 98 5.56 -11.37 0.80
N THR A 99 5.16 -10.55 1.77
CA THR A 99 4.85 -11.01 3.12
C THR A 99 3.50 -11.74 3.14
N PRO A 100 3.19 -12.53 4.19
CA PRO A 100 1.87 -13.18 4.31
C PRO A 100 0.69 -12.21 4.21
N LEU A 101 0.83 -10.99 4.77
CA LEU A 101 -0.20 -9.95 4.67
C LEU A 101 -0.41 -9.47 3.22
N LEU A 102 0.66 -9.40 2.43
CA LEU A 102 0.55 -9.04 1.01
C LEU A 102 -0.05 -10.20 0.20
N GLU A 103 0.27 -11.45 0.56
CA GLU A 103 -0.33 -12.64 -0.03
C GLU A 103 -1.85 -12.66 0.20
N GLU A 104 -2.30 -12.41 1.43
CA GLU A 104 -3.71 -12.26 1.80
C GLU A 104 -4.39 -11.15 0.98
N ASP A 105 -3.81 -9.94 0.94
CA ASP A 105 -4.36 -8.80 0.18
C ASP A 105 -4.55 -9.14 -1.32
N PHE A 106 -3.61 -9.89 -1.91
CA PHE A 106 -3.67 -10.32 -3.31
C PHE A 106 -4.76 -11.37 -3.52
N GLN A 107 -4.84 -12.37 -2.63
CA GLN A 107 -5.86 -13.41 -2.68
C GLN A 107 -7.27 -12.84 -2.51
N ASP A 108 -7.48 -11.95 -1.54
CA ASP A 108 -8.74 -11.24 -1.30
C ASP A 108 -9.14 -10.36 -2.49
N SER A 109 -8.16 -9.87 -3.24
CA SER A 109 -8.39 -9.13 -4.49
C SER A 109 -8.74 -10.03 -5.68
N GLY A 110 -8.75 -11.35 -5.50
CA GLY A 110 -9.04 -12.35 -6.54
C GLY A 110 -7.84 -12.68 -7.44
N ILE A 111 -6.61 -12.49 -6.95
CA ILE A 111 -5.37 -12.84 -7.66
C ILE A 111 -4.92 -14.22 -7.21
N LEU A 112 -4.66 -15.12 -8.16
CA LEU A 112 -4.16 -16.46 -7.84
C LEU A 112 -2.65 -16.42 -7.62
N LEU A 113 -2.19 -16.86 -6.46
CA LEU A 113 -0.75 -17.00 -6.19
C LEU A 113 -0.26 -18.39 -6.63
N THR A 114 0.74 -18.44 -7.50
CA THR A 114 1.26 -19.70 -8.05
C THR A 114 2.72 -19.58 -8.48
N ALA A 115 3.49 -20.64 -8.28
CA ALA A 115 4.82 -20.81 -8.85
C ALA A 115 4.80 -21.51 -10.23
N LYS A 116 3.66 -22.12 -10.58
CA LYS A 116 3.46 -22.83 -11.85
C LYS A 116 2.76 -21.91 -12.85
N ASP A 117 3.43 -21.64 -13.96
CA ASP A 117 2.95 -20.85 -15.09
C ASP A 117 2.26 -19.53 -14.70
N PRO A 118 2.92 -18.65 -13.90
CA PRO A 118 2.38 -17.34 -13.54
C PRO A 118 2.34 -16.40 -14.74
N ASP A 119 1.36 -15.48 -14.75
CA ASP A 119 1.27 -14.42 -15.75
C ASP A 119 2.29 -13.30 -15.48
N ALA A 120 2.68 -13.10 -14.21
CA ALA A 120 3.70 -12.16 -13.79
C ALA A 120 4.43 -12.60 -12.50
N VAL A 121 5.66 -12.15 -12.33
CA VAL A 121 6.36 -12.14 -11.04
C VAL A 121 6.14 -10.77 -10.39
N VAL A 122 5.76 -10.71 -9.12
CA VAL A 122 5.58 -9.44 -8.41
C VAL A 122 6.54 -9.37 -7.24
N ALA A 123 7.34 -8.31 -7.20
CA ALA A 123 8.25 -8.02 -6.09
C ALA A 123 7.67 -6.93 -5.18
N GLY A 124 7.30 -7.31 -3.96
CA GLY A 124 6.98 -6.39 -2.89
C GLY A 124 8.15 -6.21 -1.92
N PHE A 125 7.93 -5.41 -0.87
CA PHE A 125 8.82 -5.37 0.29
C PHE A 125 8.62 -6.62 1.16
N ASP A 126 9.19 -7.74 0.70
CA ASP A 126 9.10 -9.03 1.37
C ASP A 126 10.08 -9.13 2.55
N THR A 127 9.59 -8.85 3.76
CA THR A 127 10.38 -9.03 5.00
C THR A 127 10.53 -10.50 5.41
N THR A 128 9.97 -11.43 4.63
CA THR A 128 10.06 -12.89 4.80
C THR A 128 10.80 -13.56 3.64
N LEU A 129 11.57 -12.77 2.87
CA LEU A 129 12.27 -13.23 1.69
C LEU A 129 13.25 -14.35 2.03
N THR A 130 13.24 -15.41 1.22
CA THR A 130 14.22 -16.50 1.28
C THR A 130 15.00 -16.58 -0.03
N TYR A 131 16.19 -17.19 0.03
CA TYR A 131 16.96 -17.50 -1.17
C TYR A 131 16.16 -18.32 -2.18
N GLU A 132 15.36 -19.28 -1.69
CA GLU A 132 14.52 -20.12 -2.54
C GLU A 132 13.46 -19.30 -3.30
N LYS A 133 12.76 -18.38 -2.61
CA LYS A 133 11.79 -17.47 -3.25
C LYS A 133 12.47 -16.65 -4.34
N LEU A 134 13.62 -16.05 -4.02
CA LEU A 134 14.38 -15.23 -4.97
C LEU A 134 14.89 -16.04 -6.18
N SER A 135 15.43 -17.24 -5.95
CA SER A 135 15.93 -18.12 -7.00
C SER A 135 14.83 -18.54 -7.98
N LYS A 136 13.63 -18.87 -7.47
CA LYS A 136 12.46 -19.17 -8.28
C LYS A 136 12.00 -17.96 -9.10
N ALA A 137 11.89 -16.77 -8.49
CA ALA A 137 11.55 -15.53 -9.20
C ALA A 137 12.53 -15.25 -10.35
N CYS A 138 13.84 -15.30 -10.08
CA CYS A 138 14.87 -15.11 -11.10
C CYS A 138 14.78 -16.15 -12.23
N THR A 139 14.39 -17.39 -11.92
CA THR A 139 14.20 -18.45 -12.92
C THR A 139 12.99 -18.17 -13.81
N LEU A 140 11.86 -17.77 -13.22
CA LEU A 140 10.65 -17.40 -13.97
C LEU A 140 10.90 -16.19 -14.88
N ILE A 141 11.56 -15.16 -14.37
CA ILE A 141 11.91 -13.95 -15.14
C ILE A 141 12.83 -14.31 -16.30
N ARG A 142 13.87 -15.13 -16.07
CA ARG A 142 14.76 -15.62 -17.14
C ARG A 142 14.04 -16.43 -18.22
N ASN A 143 12.96 -17.13 -17.85
CA ASN A 143 12.11 -17.87 -18.78
C ASN A 143 11.07 -16.98 -19.51
N GLY A 144 11.12 -15.66 -19.30
CA GLY A 144 10.30 -14.69 -20.04
C GLY A 144 8.99 -14.28 -19.35
N VAL A 145 8.77 -14.68 -18.10
CA VAL A 145 7.63 -14.17 -17.32
C VAL A 145 7.86 -12.68 -17.02
N PRO A 146 6.90 -11.78 -17.34
CA PRO A 146 7.05 -10.35 -17.04
C PRO A 146 7.05 -10.10 -15.52
N PHE A 147 7.63 -8.98 -15.09
CA PHE A 147 7.71 -8.59 -13.68
C PHE A 147 7.45 -7.10 -13.46
#